data_AF-A0A258WKZ1-F1
#
_entry.id   AF-A0A258WKZ1-F1
#
_cell.length_a   1.000
_cell.length_b   1.000
_cell.length_c   1.000
_cell.angle_alpha   90.00
_cell.angle_beta   90.00
_cell.angle_gamma   90.00
#
_symmetry.space_group_name_H-M   'P 1'
#
loop_
_entity.id
_entity.type
_entity.pdbx_description
1 polymer ?
#
loop_
_entity_poly.entity_id
_entity_poly.type
_entity_poly.pdbx_seq_one_letter_code
_entity_poly.pdbx_strand_id
1 'polypeptide(L)'
;MKISAYSINLAALFLFFLLYIPLAVNGAPRTATVSGNWNSTATWGGASVPIAGDDVTINAGVTVTITANAACTSITFSNASTLTFSGAFSLDVSGTVTMPAPSNNNPITFALGAGTATIGGLFTMNGGGGNASRRNDLTISTGTLNLNGGFTTAVDRCNVSFSGAGVLNIGGAISTNTMILTAGTGTVNYTGSTAQDIWQLTYNNLGVSGTATKTYTGILTVPGTLTVASGGTLALTAAGTPLNYTGTVAGTGKVLYSGASAQTVSGITYYDLEFSGAGAKTIAAGTTITVGNNWIVGSATSLTTTAAAAVTGGISGSGAITMGSGTINIGGNWTNNGTFTSGTGTVNYNGGTQTIGGLTYYNLQTSNTGVKTLAGNATANNILTIGASTTLDLSSATLTLSAAGTPLVNNGTFTPSTSTVNFTNAASTNIPAVNFFNLNGTGGDRVLANTGTIGIAGAFTIGAGAYTVTGSTVNFNGAAQTIPAFTFNDLILSGSGAKTILTTTTVNVNTIEIQNGPSLDLPGTAQLNITAP
;
A
#
# COMPACT_ATOMS: atom_id res chain seq x y z
N MET A 1 -47.16 -65.56 0.83
CA MET A 1 -48.19 -65.71 -0.23
C MET A 1 -48.47 -64.31 -0.79
N LYS A 2 -48.23 -64.10 -2.11
CA LYS A 2 -48.42 -62.88 -2.95
C LYS A 2 -47.56 -61.64 -2.55
N ILE A 3 -46.48 -61.26 -3.24
CA ILE A 3 -46.25 -60.68 -4.61
C ILE A 3 -46.89 -59.30 -4.84
N SER A 4 -46.04 -58.26 -4.99
CA SER A 4 -45.92 -57.33 -6.16
C SER A 4 -45.07 -56.10 -5.74
N ALA A 5 -43.78 -55.99 -6.07
CA ALA A 5 -43.18 -55.49 -7.31
C ALA A 5 -43.44 -53.99 -7.60
N TYR A 6 -42.42 -53.14 -7.40
CA TYR A 6 -41.88 -52.20 -8.40
C TYR A 6 -40.45 -51.81 -8.00
N SER A 7 -39.50 -52.44 -8.69
CA SER A 7 -38.08 -52.13 -8.72
C SER A 7 -37.82 -51.10 -9.82
N ILE A 8 -37.20 -49.97 -9.48
CA ILE A 8 -36.54 -49.10 -10.47
C ILE A 8 -35.11 -49.59 -10.63
N ASN A 9 -34.77 -49.92 -11.88
CA ASN A 9 -33.52 -50.47 -12.36
C ASN A 9 -32.30 -49.63 -11.95
N LEU A 10 -31.43 -50.24 -11.15
CA LEU A 10 -30.03 -49.87 -11.01
C LEU A 10 -29.22 -50.77 -11.96
N ALA A 11 -29.10 -50.37 -13.22
CA ALA A 11 -28.25 -51.05 -14.19
C ALA A 11 -27.65 -50.05 -15.20
N ALA A 12 -26.33 -50.17 -15.37
CA ALA A 12 -25.48 -49.55 -16.39
C ALA A 12 -25.08 -48.08 -16.21
N LEU A 13 -24.12 -47.82 -15.32
CA LEU A 13 -23.06 -46.84 -15.60
C LEU A 13 -21.71 -47.55 -15.51
N PHE A 14 -21.42 -48.35 -16.54
CA PHE A 14 -20.11 -48.98 -16.70
C PHE A 14 -19.12 -47.91 -17.19
N LEU A 15 -18.10 -47.71 -16.37
CA LEU A 15 -16.96 -46.83 -16.51
C LEU A 15 -16.28 -46.98 -17.89
N PHE A 16 -16.49 -46.03 -18.80
CA PHE A 16 -15.62 -45.84 -19.97
C PHE A 16 -14.52 -44.85 -19.58
N PHE A 17 -13.44 -45.35 -18.98
CA PHE A 17 -12.21 -44.58 -18.84
C PHE A 17 -11.58 -44.51 -20.24
N LEU A 18 -11.99 -43.52 -21.03
CA LEU A 18 -11.31 -43.19 -22.27
C LEU A 18 -9.92 -42.70 -21.87
N LEU A 19 -8.94 -43.58 -22.03
CA LEU A 19 -7.52 -43.28 -21.94
C LEU A 19 -7.24 -42.12 -22.93
N TYR A 20 -7.15 -40.89 -22.43
CA TYR A 20 -6.70 -39.75 -23.21
C TYR A 20 -5.19 -39.93 -23.43
N ILE A 21 -4.85 -40.73 -24.42
CA ILE A 21 -3.49 -40.76 -24.96
C ILE A 21 -3.39 -39.49 -25.81
N PRO A 22 -2.54 -38.51 -25.48
CA PRO A 22 -2.23 -37.48 -26.45
C PRO A 22 -1.54 -38.19 -27.62
N LEU A 23 -2.27 -38.39 -28.73
CA LEU A 23 -1.63 -38.63 -30.00
C LEU A 23 -0.77 -37.39 -30.26
N ALA A 24 0.55 -37.55 -30.12
CA ALA A 24 1.49 -36.62 -30.69
C ALA A 24 1.24 -36.62 -32.21
N VAL A 25 0.43 -35.67 -32.68
CA VAL A 25 0.39 -35.33 -34.10
C VAL A 25 1.81 -34.88 -34.41
N ASN A 26 2.54 -35.70 -35.16
CA ASN A 26 3.81 -35.28 -35.72
C ASN A 26 3.51 -34.08 -36.61
N GLY A 27 3.93 -32.89 -36.17
CA GLY A 27 3.79 -31.68 -36.96
C GLY A 27 4.42 -31.83 -38.33
N ALA A 28 3.69 -31.51 -39.38
CA ALA A 28 4.27 -31.46 -40.71
C ALA A 28 4.92 -30.08 -40.93
N PRO A 29 6.09 -30.01 -41.60
CA PRO A 29 6.65 -28.72 -42.01
C PRO A 29 5.74 -28.07 -43.06
N ARG A 30 5.45 -26.79 -42.87
CA ARG A 30 4.68 -25.95 -43.81
C ARG A 30 5.51 -24.75 -44.22
N THR A 31 5.88 -24.71 -45.49
CA THR A 31 6.72 -23.64 -46.03
C THR A 31 5.91 -22.73 -46.93
N ALA A 32 5.79 -21.46 -46.56
CA ALA A 32 5.20 -20.46 -47.42
C ALA A 32 6.18 -20.12 -48.54
N THR A 33 5.83 -20.45 -49.79
CA THR A 33 6.71 -20.29 -50.97
C THR A 33 6.31 -19.12 -51.86
N VAL A 34 5.07 -18.65 -51.74
CA VAL A 34 4.54 -17.48 -52.44
C VAL A 34 3.75 -16.61 -51.47
N SER A 35 3.73 -15.30 -51.71
CA SER A 35 2.93 -14.37 -50.91
C SER A 35 1.43 -14.64 -51.08
N GLY A 36 0.67 -14.60 -49.99
CA GLY A 36 -0.75 -14.91 -50.03
C GLY A 36 -1.39 -15.05 -48.64
N ASN A 37 -2.63 -15.52 -48.65
CA ASN A 37 -3.41 -15.72 -47.43
C ASN A 37 -2.96 -17.00 -46.70
N TRP A 38 -2.96 -16.97 -45.37
CA TRP A 38 -2.66 -18.14 -44.54
C TRP A 38 -3.58 -19.31 -44.87
N ASN A 39 -4.87 -19.06 -45.08
CA ASN A 39 -5.87 -20.09 -45.38
C ASN A 39 -5.91 -20.55 -46.85
N SER A 40 -4.86 -20.28 -47.65
CA SER A 40 -4.73 -20.73 -49.03
C SER A 40 -3.62 -21.76 -49.19
N THR A 41 -3.92 -22.92 -49.76
CA THR A 41 -2.91 -23.97 -50.04
C THR A 41 -1.84 -23.50 -51.02
N ALA A 42 -2.15 -22.53 -51.90
CA ALA A 42 -1.19 -21.96 -52.84
C ALA A 42 -0.01 -21.28 -52.11
N THR A 43 -0.30 -20.55 -51.02
CA THR A 43 0.71 -19.91 -50.16
C THR A 43 1.74 -20.92 -49.68
N TRP A 44 1.28 -22.14 -49.35
CA TRP A 44 2.06 -23.24 -48.77
C TRP A 44 2.63 -24.20 -49.83
N GLY A 45 2.84 -23.73 -51.07
CA GLY A 45 3.43 -24.54 -52.15
C GLY A 45 2.53 -25.69 -52.61
N GLY A 46 1.22 -25.58 -52.42
CA GLY A 46 0.24 -26.63 -52.71
C GLY A 46 0.02 -27.60 -51.55
N ALA A 47 0.78 -27.50 -50.45
CA ALA A 47 0.53 -28.27 -49.24
C ALA A 47 -0.77 -27.80 -48.53
N SER A 48 -1.29 -28.62 -47.62
CA SER A 48 -2.42 -28.22 -46.79
C SER A 48 -2.06 -27.01 -45.92
N VAL A 49 -3.07 -26.19 -45.63
CA VAL A 49 -2.97 -25.03 -44.73
C VAL A 49 -2.45 -25.46 -43.35
N PRO A 50 -1.53 -24.71 -42.70
CA PRO A 50 -1.06 -25.05 -41.36
C PRO A 50 -2.18 -25.08 -40.34
N ILE A 51 -2.10 -26.08 -39.48
CA ILE A 51 -2.97 -26.29 -38.33
C ILE A 51 -2.15 -26.41 -37.04
N ALA A 52 -2.83 -26.45 -35.89
CA ALA A 52 -2.19 -26.78 -34.62
C ALA A 52 -1.42 -28.10 -34.75
N GLY A 53 -0.14 -28.09 -34.36
CA GLY A 53 0.77 -29.21 -34.55
C GLY A 53 1.85 -28.93 -35.59
N ASP A 54 1.58 -28.18 -36.66
CA ASP A 54 2.52 -27.96 -37.76
C ASP A 54 3.62 -26.93 -37.47
N ASP A 55 4.82 -27.12 -38.03
CA ASP A 55 5.92 -26.16 -37.98
C ASP A 55 5.94 -25.28 -39.24
N VAL A 56 5.84 -23.96 -39.06
CA VAL A 56 5.71 -23.00 -40.16
C VAL A 56 7.05 -22.32 -40.46
N THR A 57 7.42 -22.26 -41.75
CA THR A 57 8.51 -21.43 -42.26
C THR A 57 7.97 -20.43 -43.27
N ILE A 58 8.27 -19.15 -43.09
CA ILE A 58 7.97 -18.10 -44.08
C ILE A 58 9.26 -17.79 -44.85
N ASN A 59 9.31 -18.16 -46.13
CA ASN A 59 10.50 -17.99 -46.96
C ASN A 59 10.86 -16.52 -47.18
N ALA A 60 12.10 -16.29 -47.63
CA ALA A 60 12.61 -14.96 -47.82
C ALA A 60 11.76 -14.17 -48.83
N GLY A 61 11.43 -12.92 -48.49
CA GLY A 61 10.60 -12.03 -49.32
C GLY A 61 9.11 -12.40 -49.39
N VAL A 62 8.65 -13.46 -48.71
CA VAL A 62 7.26 -13.89 -48.72
C VAL A 62 6.45 -13.10 -47.68
N THR A 63 5.26 -12.65 -48.08
CA THR A 63 4.27 -12.04 -47.20
C THR A 63 3.08 -12.98 -47.00
N VAL A 64 2.83 -13.38 -45.76
CA VAL A 64 1.66 -14.18 -45.37
C VAL A 64 0.66 -13.29 -44.64
N THR A 65 -0.60 -13.33 -45.07
CA THR A 65 -1.70 -12.58 -44.45
C THR A 65 -2.66 -13.51 -43.71
N ILE A 66 -2.85 -13.29 -42.41
CA ILE A 66 -3.89 -13.92 -41.60
C ILE A 66 -5.23 -13.28 -41.98
N THR A 67 -6.08 -14.06 -42.64
CA THR A 67 -7.43 -13.70 -43.12
C THR A 67 -8.54 -14.52 -42.44
N ALA A 68 -8.18 -15.44 -41.55
CA ALA A 68 -9.03 -16.30 -40.75
C ALA A 68 -8.25 -16.76 -39.51
N ASN A 69 -8.91 -17.34 -38.52
CA ASN A 69 -8.23 -17.90 -37.34
C ASN A 69 -7.22 -18.98 -37.77
N ALA A 70 -6.03 -18.92 -37.19
CA ALA A 70 -4.89 -19.76 -37.54
C ALA A 70 -4.25 -20.36 -36.28
N ALA A 71 -3.63 -21.53 -36.43
CA ALA A 71 -2.84 -22.15 -35.39
C ALA A 71 -1.65 -22.91 -35.98
N CYS A 72 -0.55 -23.02 -35.23
CA CYS A 72 0.62 -23.83 -35.56
C CYS A 72 1.44 -24.13 -34.29
N THR A 73 2.46 -24.98 -34.40
CA THR A 73 3.43 -25.23 -33.33
C THR A 73 4.50 -24.16 -33.28
N SER A 74 5.14 -23.84 -34.41
CA SER A 74 6.19 -22.83 -34.44
C SER A 74 6.12 -21.98 -35.70
N ILE A 75 6.73 -20.79 -35.67
CA ILE A 75 6.93 -19.95 -36.85
C ILE A 75 8.40 -19.54 -36.93
N THR A 76 9.05 -19.87 -38.03
CA THR A 76 10.38 -19.39 -38.39
C THR A 76 10.29 -18.43 -39.56
N PHE A 77 10.70 -17.19 -39.34
CA PHE A 77 10.80 -16.18 -40.39
C PHE A 77 12.14 -16.28 -41.12
N SER A 78 12.15 -15.91 -42.40
CA SER A 78 13.37 -15.72 -43.21
C SER A 78 13.57 -14.24 -43.57
N ASN A 79 14.69 -13.91 -44.20
CA ASN A 79 15.02 -12.54 -44.59
C ASN A 79 13.90 -11.84 -45.38
N ALA A 80 13.59 -10.59 -45.06
CA ALA A 80 12.56 -9.81 -45.75
C ALA A 80 11.15 -10.42 -45.74
N SER A 81 10.88 -11.42 -44.89
CA SER A 81 9.55 -12.04 -44.79
C SER A 81 8.62 -11.21 -43.90
N THR A 82 7.31 -11.32 -44.16
CA THR A 82 6.28 -10.59 -43.42
C THR A 82 5.13 -11.51 -43.03
N LEU A 83 4.66 -11.39 -41.80
CA LEU A 83 3.38 -11.93 -41.33
C LEU A 83 2.47 -10.76 -40.95
N THR A 84 1.27 -10.70 -41.49
CA THR A 84 0.32 -9.59 -41.24
C THR A 84 -1.11 -10.08 -41.03
N PHE A 85 -2.00 -9.21 -40.54
CA PHE A 85 -3.41 -9.51 -40.28
C PHE A 85 -4.29 -8.56 -41.08
N SER A 86 -5.26 -9.11 -41.82
CA SER A 86 -6.22 -8.28 -42.56
C SER A 86 -7.46 -7.91 -41.74
N GLY A 87 -7.58 -8.42 -40.51
CA GLY A 87 -8.74 -8.23 -39.64
C GLY A 87 -8.50 -8.75 -38.22
N ALA A 88 -9.56 -8.78 -37.43
CA ALA A 88 -9.53 -9.23 -36.04
C ALA A 88 -9.58 -10.77 -35.93
N PHE A 89 -8.49 -11.43 -36.32
CA PHE A 89 -8.35 -12.89 -36.28
C PHE A 89 -7.42 -13.35 -35.15
N SER A 90 -7.58 -14.60 -34.70
CA SER A 90 -6.66 -15.22 -33.76
C SER A 90 -5.53 -15.98 -34.46
N LEU A 91 -4.30 -15.86 -33.95
CA LEU A 91 -3.17 -16.74 -34.27
C LEU A 91 -2.67 -17.40 -32.98
N ASP A 92 -2.74 -18.72 -32.89
CA ASP A 92 -2.22 -19.48 -31.74
C ASP A 92 -0.96 -20.27 -32.14
N VAL A 93 0.17 -19.94 -31.52
CA VAL A 93 1.45 -20.63 -31.73
C VAL A 93 1.82 -21.31 -30.42
N SER A 94 1.68 -22.63 -30.34
CA SER A 94 1.88 -23.35 -29.08
C SER A 94 3.34 -23.36 -28.61
N GLY A 95 4.28 -23.28 -29.56
CA GLY A 95 5.73 -23.23 -29.36
C GLY A 95 6.34 -21.88 -29.72
N THR A 96 7.48 -21.89 -30.38
CA THR A 96 8.34 -20.70 -30.55
C THR A 96 8.01 -19.89 -31.79
N VAL A 97 8.32 -18.59 -31.73
CA VAL A 97 8.43 -17.73 -32.91
C VAL A 97 9.85 -17.20 -33.00
N THR A 98 10.47 -17.36 -34.16
CA THR A 98 11.86 -16.95 -34.38
C THR A 98 11.96 -16.00 -35.56
N MET A 99 12.37 -14.75 -35.28
CA MET A 99 12.79 -13.77 -36.26
C MET A 99 14.32 -13.65 -36.22
N PRO A 100 15.06 -14.30 -37.15
CA PRO A 100 16.51 -14.31 -37.16
C PRO A 100 17.09 -12.93 -37.52
N ALA A 101 18.41 -12.79 -37.40
CA ALA A 101 19.13 -11.61 -37.87
C ALA A 101 18.99 -11.43 -39.39
N PRO A 102 18.43 -10.31 -39.89
CA PRO A 102 18.36 -10.05 -41.32
C PRO A 102 19.74 -10.05 -41.96
N SER A 103 19.90 -10.72 -43.09
CA SER A 103 21.15 -10.76 -43.89
C SER A 103 21.25 -9.62 -44.91
N ASN A 104 20.15 -8.92 -45.19
CA ASN A 104 20.06 -7.80 -46.14
C ASN A 104 19.28 -6.62 -45.54
N ASN A 105 19.23 -5.50 -46.26
CA ASN A 105 18.66 -4.23 -45.78
C ASN A 105 17.12 -4.20 -45.72
N ASN A 106 16.45 -5.35 -45.81
CA ASN A 106 15.00 -5.46 -45.73
C ASN A 106 14.59 -6.09 -44.38
N PRO A 107 13.68 -5.45 -43.63
CA PRO A 107 13.26 -5.96 -42.33
C PRO A 107 12.52 -7.29 -42.41
N ILE A 108 12.65 -8.12 -41.38
CA ILE A 108 11.68 -9.17 -41.08
C ILE A 108 10.56 -8.54 -40.26
N THR A 109 9.31 -8.75 -40.65
CA THR A 109 8.16 -8.04 -40.08
C THR A 109 7.11 -8.97 -39.52
N PHE A 110 6.73 -8.77 -38.26
CA PHE A 110 5.46 -9.23 -37.71
C PHE A 110 4.57 -8.00 -37.50
N ALA A 111 3.52 -7.87 -38.33
CA ALA A 111 2.56 -6.79 -38.25
C ALA A 111 1.20 -7.26 -37.71
N LEU A 112 0.97 -7.05 -36.41
CA LEU A 112 -0.30 -7.36 -35.77
C LEU A 112 -1.31 -6.21 -35.99
N GLY A 113 -2.35 -6.52 -36.77
CA GLY A 113 -3.53 -5.71 -37.00
C GLY A 113 -4.44 -5.62 -35.76
N ALA A 114 -5.77 -5.67 -35.97
CA ALA A 114 -6.77 -5.68 -34.90
C ALA A 114 -7.00 -7.06 -34.22
N GLY A 115 -6.19 -8.06 -34.56
CA GLY A 115 -6.34 -9.45 -34.09
C GLY A 115 -5.64 -9.75 -32.76
N THR A 116 -5.67 -11.03 -32.39
CA THR A 116 -4.96 -11.54 -31.22
C THR A 116 -3.93 -12.59 -31.66
N ALA A 117 -2.69 -12.44 -31.23
CA ALA A 117 -1.67 -13.48 -31.41
C ALA A 117 -1.23 -13.99 -30.04
N THR A 118 -1.19 -15.29 -29.85
CA THR A 118 -0.73 -15.94 -28.61
C THR A 118 0.43 -16.85 -28.92
N ILE A 119 1.57 -16.61 -28.26
CA ILE A 119 2.79 -17.38 -28.42
C ILE A 119 3.06 -18.09 -27.09
N GLY A 120 2.88 -19.41 -27.08
CA GLY A 120 3.07 -20.28 -25.92
C GLY A 120 4.55 -20.43 -25.53
N GLY A 121 5.43 -20.53 -26.53
CA GLY A 121 6.87 -20.62 -26.36
C GLY A 121 7.59 -19.27 -26.43
N LEU A 122 8.92 -19.34 -26.55
CA LEU A 122 9.78 -18.15 -26.61
C LEU A 122 9.58 -17.38 -27.92
N PHE A 123 9.43 -16.06 -27.82
CA PHE A 123 9.49 -15.14 -28.96
C PHE A 123 10.90 -14.56 -29.08
N THR A 124 11.60 -14.88 -30.16
CA THR A 124 12.98 -14.43 -30.42
C THR A 124 12.99 -13.40 -31.55
N MET A 125 13.54 -12.21 -31.29
CA MET A 125 13.86 -11.23 -32.34
C MET A 125 15.33 -10.87 -32.31
N ASN A 126 16.04 -11.12 -33.41
CA ASN A 126 17.46 -10.77 -33.52
C ASN A 126 17.67 -9.72 -34.61
N GLY A 127 18.24 -8.56 -34.28
CA GLY A 127 18.69 -7.60 -35.29
C GLY A 127 19.92 -8.11 -36.07
N GLY A 128 20.19 -7.54 -37.24
CA GLY A 128 21.35 -7.88 -38.07
C GLY A 128 22.51 -6.90 -37.87
N GLY A 129 23.76 -7.37 -37.99
CA GLY A 129 24.98 -6.53 -37.88
C GLY A 129 25.23 -5.61 -39.09
N GLY A 130 26.11 -4.61 -38.98
CA GLY A 130 26.63 -3.81 -40.11
C GLY A 130 25.77 -2.65 -40.67
N ASN A 131 24.43 -2.68 -40.65
CA ASN A 131 23.58 -1.58 -41.17
C ASN A 131 22.27 -1.41 -40.35
N ALA A 132 21.82 -0.17 -40.12
CA ALA A 132 20.60 0.16 -39.39
C ALA A 132 19.29 -0.36 -40.05
N SER A 133 19.29 -0.59 -41.36
CA SER A 133 18.15 -1.19 -42.08
C SER A 133 18.02 -2.70 -41.89
N ARG A 134 19.05 -3.38 -41.36
CA ARG A 134 19.04 -4.82 -41.05
C ARG A 134 18.36 -5.06 -39.69
N ARG A 135 17.07 -4.78 -39.62
CA ARG A 135 16.29 -4.79 -38.37
C ARG A 135 15.11 -5.77 -38.42
N ASN A 136 14.62 -6.16 -37.25
CA ASN A 136 13.34 -6.86 -37.14
C ASN A 136 12.29 -5.90 -36.57
N ASP A 137 11.13 -5.86 -37.23
CA ASP A 137 10.04 -4.97 -36.85
C ASP A 137 8.85 -5.79 -36.33
N LEU A 138 8.50 -5.59 -35.06
CA LEU A 138 7.23 -5.97 -34.48
C LEU A 138 6.34 -4.72 -34.42
N THR A 139 5.26 -4.71 -35.17
CA THR A 139 4.29 -3.60 -35.18
C THR A 139 2.95 -4.08 -34.65
N ILE A 140 2.35 -3.31 -33.73
CA ILE A 140 1.05 -3.61 -33.14
C ILE A 140 0.15 -2.40 -33.34
N SER A 141 -0.97 -2.58 -34.03
CA SER A 141 -1.96 -1.51 -34.23
C SER A 141 -2.93 -1.45 -33.05
N THR A 142 -4.08 -2.10 -33.14
CA THR A 142 -5.11 -2.18 -32.09
C THR A 142 -5.27 -3.57 -31.50
N GLY A 143 -4.55 -4.56 -32.02
CA GLY A 143 -4.60 -5.96 -31.58
C GLY A 143 -3.85 -6.23 -30.28
N THR A 144 -3.91 -7.50 -29.85
CA THR A 144 -3.28 -7.99 -28.62
C THR A 144 -2.25 -9.09 -28.92
N LEU A 145 -1.00 -8.90 -28.51
CA LEU A 145 0.04 -9.93 -28.57
C LEU A 145 0.32 -10.47 -27.18
N ASN A 146 0.16 -11.79 -27.00
CA ASN A 146 0.47 -12.50 -25.76
C ASN A 146 1.75 -13.32 -25.93
N LEU A 147 2.82 -12.95 -25.23
CA LEU A 147 4.11 -13.64 -25.22
C LEU A 147 4.25 -14.45 -23.93
N ASN A 148 3.65 -15.63 -23.88
CA ASN A 148 3.58 -16.45 -22.68
C ASN A 148 4.92 -17.10 -22.33
N GLY A 149 5.71 -17.51 -23.33
CA GLY A 149 7.02 -18.11 -23.13
C GLY A 149 8.18 -17.11 -23.00
N GLY A 150 7.91 -15.81 -23.12
CA GLY A 150 8.88 -14.73 -22.94
C GLY A 150 9.34 -14.09 -24.24
N PHE A 151 10.28 -13.15 -24.13
CA PHE A 151 10.79 -12.37 -25.26
C PHE A 151 12.30 -12.12 -25.11
N THR A 152 13.09 -12.66 -26.04
CA THR A 152 14.53 -12.40 -26.13
C THR A 152 14.91 -11.58 -27.37
N THR A 153 15.93 -10.75 -27.19
CA THR A 153 16.64 -10.04 -28.25
C THR A 153 18.14 -10.21 -28.15
N ALA A 154 18.82 -10.39 -29.28
CA ALA A 154 20.28 -10.56 -29.28
C ALA A 154 21.12 -9.27 -29.52
N VAL A 155 20.60 -8.24 -30.23
CA VAL A 155 21.35 -7.01 -30.60
C VAL A 155 20.41 -5.80 -30.84
N ASP A 156 20.98 -4.57 -30.83
CA ASP A 156 20.36 -3.22 -30.84
C ASP A 156 19.38 -2.84 -32.00
N ARG A 157 18.86 -3.80 -32.76
CA ARG A 157 18.09 -3.55 -34.00
C ARG A 157 16.79 -4.36 -34.05
N CYS A 158 16.20 -4.53 -32.88
CA CYS A 158 14.85 -5.06 -32.71
C CYS A 158 13.92 -3.90 -32.36
N ASN A 159 12.90 -3.69 -33.18
CA ASN A 159 11.95 -2.59 -33.02
C ASN A 159 10.59 -3.14 -32.61
N VAL A 160 10.07 -2.64 -31.51
CA VAL A 160 8.67 -2.82 -31.12
C VAL A 160 7.99 -1.47 -31.27
N SER A 161 6.92 -1.41 -32.04
CA SER A 161 6.21 -0.15 -32.28
C SER A 161 4.70 -0.32 -32.21
N PHE A 162 4.04 0.67 -31.61
CA PHE A 162 2.60 0.77 -31.60
C PHE A 162 2.15 1.86 -32.57
N SER A 163 1.31 1.48 -33.54
CA SER A 163 0.64 2.43 -34.45
C SER A 163 -0.78 2.78 -33.98
N GLY A 164 -1.26 2.13 -32.92
CA GLY A 164 -2.55 2.40 -32.27
C GLY A 164 -2.55 2.00 -30.79
N ALA A 165 -3.72 1.79 -30.22
CA ALA A 165 -3.92 1.46 -28.80
C ALA A 165 -3.76 -0.03 -28.45
N GLY A 166 -2.99 -0.78 -29.25
CA GLY A 166 -2.80 -2.21 -29.07
C GLY A 166 -2.07 -2.58 -27.77
N VAL A 167 -2.04 -3.89 -27.49
CA VAL A 167 -1.56 -4.44 -26.22
C VAL A 167 -0.46 -5.48 -26.46
N LEU A 168 0.64 -5.37 -25.73
CA LEU A 168 1.69 -6.38 -25.63
C LEU A 168 1.72 -6.95 -24.21
N ASN A 169 1.33 -8.21 -24.03
CA ASN A 169 1.40 -8.92 -22.76
C ASN A 169 2.64 -9.84 -22.75
N ILE A 170 3.44 -9.78 -21.69
CA ILE A 170 4.69 -10.54 -21.56
C ILE A 170 4.63 -11.39 -20.28
N GLY A 171 4.41 -12.69 -20.45
CA GLY A 171 4.28 -13.67 -19.35
C GLY A 171 5.57 -14.41 -18.99
N GLY A 172 6.50 -14.57 -19.95
CA GLY A 172 7.76 -15.27 -19.71
C GLY A 172 8.94 -14.34 -19.38
N ALA A 173 10.14 -14.90 -19.27
CA ALA A 173 11.36 -14.12 -19.02
C ALA A 173 11.69 -13.18 -20.19
N ILE A 174 12.41 -12.10 -19.90
CA ILE A 174 12.91 -11.15 -20.90
C ILE A 174 14.43 -11.05 -20.83
N SER A 175 15.09 -10.81 -21.97
CA SER A 175 16.52 -10.51 -22.00
C SER A 175 16.83 -9.06 -21.59
N THR A 176 18.05 -8.79 -21.13
CA THR A 176 18.55 -7.44 -20.88
C THR A 176 18.72 -6.67 -22.20
N ASN A 177 18.37 -5.37 -22.19
CA ASN A 177 17.94 -4.67 -23.38
C ASN A 177 19.01 -4.18 -24.33
N THR A 178 18.62 -4.30 -25.61
CA THR A 178 19.32 -3.88 -26.82
C THR A 178 18.19 -3.76 -27.89
N MET A 179 17.08 -3.04 -27.57
CA MET A 179 15.89 -2.87 -28.44
C MET A 179 15.29 -1.46 -28.34
N ILE A 180 14.52 -1.05 -29.36
CA ILE A 180 13.80 0.22 -29.40
C ILE A 180 12.29 -0.02 -29.23
N LEU A 181 11.67 0.70 -28.28
CA LEU A 181 10.22 0.78 -28.14
C LEU A 181 9.70 2.14 -28.60
N THR A 182 8.85 2.15 -29.63
CA THR A 182 8.04 3.31 -30.01
C THR A 182 6.63 3.11 -29.45
N ALA A 183 6.39 3.66 -28.25
CA ALA A 183 5.24 3.30 -27.44
C ALA A 183 3.88 3.75 -28.00
N GLY A 184 3.83 4.80 -28.83
CA GLY A 184 2.56 5.33 -29.38
C GLY A 184 1.52 5.55 -28.29
N THR A 185 0.29 5.10 -28.52
CA THR A 185 -0.77 5.02 -27.49
C THR A 185 -0.93 3.61 -26.91
N GLY A 186 0.03 2.71 -27.18
CA GLY A 186 -0.05 1.30 -26.83
C GLY A 186 0.14 1.02 -25.34
N THR A 187 -0.12 -0.22 -24.97
CA THR A 187 0.06 -0.73 -23.60
C THR A 187 1.00 -1.92 -23.59
N VAL A 188 2.00 -1.90 -22.71
CA VAL A 188 2.83 -3.06 -22.43
C VAL A 188 2.51 -3.56 -21.03
N ASN A 189 2.21 -4.85 -20.89
CA ASN A 189 1.90 -5.48 -19.61
C ASN A 189 2.90 -6.58 -19.30
N TYR A 190 3.43 -6.56 -18.08
CA TYR A 190 4.26 -7.63 -17.53
C TYR A 190 3.39 -8.49 -16.61
N THR A 191 3.14 -9.73 -17.03
CA THR A 191 2.10 -10.61 -16.47
C THR A 191 2.66 -11.91 -15.89
N GLY A 192 3.97 -12.09 -15.85
CA GLY A 192 4.57 -13.37 -15.46
C GLY A 192 4.27 -13.81 -14.04
N SER A 193 4.22 -15.13 -13.85
CA SER A 193 4.01 -15.76 -12.54
C SER A 193 5.29 -15.89 -11.71
N THR A 194 6.45 -15.69 -12.33
CA THR A 194 7.77 -15.61 -11.66
C THR A 194 8.25 -14.16 -11.63
N ALA A 195 9.31 -13.91 -10.85
CA ALA A 195 9.95 -12.60 -10.84
C ALA A 195 10.39 -12.25 -12.28
N GLN A 196 10.03 -11.05 -12.73
CA GLN A 196 10.44 -10.53 -14.03
C GLN A 196 11.09 -9.18 -13.85
N ASP A 197 12.11 -8.92 -14.64
CA ASP A 197 12.53 -7.54 -14.86
C ASP A 197 11.53 -6.85 -15.78
N ILE A 198 11.55 -5.52 -15.77
CA ILE A 198 10.86 -4.66 -16.72
C ILE A 198 11.93 -4.02 -17.58
N TRP A 199 11.68 -3.94 -18.89
CA TRP A 199 12.58 -3.26 -19.80
C TRP A 199 12.80 -1.81 -19.38
N GLN A 200 14.06 -1.37 -19.32
CA GLN A 200 14.42 0.03 -19.08
C GLN A 200 14.13 0.89 -20.32
N LEU A 201 12.86 1.09 -20.63
CA LEU A 201 12.36 1.87 -21.77
C LEU A 201 11.30 2.86 -21.30
N THR A 202 10.97 3.82 -22.14
CA THR A 202 9.83 4.72 -21.89
C THR A 202 8.56 4.07 -22.42
N TYR A 203 7.54 3.96 -21.58
CA TYR A 203 6.23 3.43 -21.94
C TYR A 203 5.24 4.57 -22.10
N ASN A 204 4.20 4.38 -22.91
CA ASN A 204 3.02 5.24 -22.85
C ASN A 204 2.08 4.77 -21.74
N ASN A 205 1.62 3.52 -21.82
CA ASN A 205 0.93 2.82 -20.75
C ASN A 205 1.72 1.57 -20.34
N LEU A 206 1.79 1.30 -19.03
CA LEU A 206 2.47 0.14 -18.46
C LEU A 206 1.54 -0.58 -17.49
N GLY A 207 1.42 -1.89 -17.62
CA GLY A 207 0.73 -2.75 -16.65
C GLY A 207 1.66 -3.73 -15.96
N VAL A 208 1.42 -3.93 -14.67
CA VAL A 208 2.07 -4.96 -13.83
C VAL A 208 0.97 -5.78 -13.19
N SER A 209 1.02 -7.11 -13.36
CA SER A 209 0.06 -8.04 -12.77
C SER A 209 0.71 -9.36 -12.37
N GLY A 210 -0.10 -10.29 -11.85
CA GLY A 210 0.37 -11.55 -11.26
C GLY A 210 0.90 -11.35 -9.84
N THR A 211 1.27 -12.44 -9.17
CA THR A 211 1.71 -12.38 -7.75
C THR A 211 3.20 -12.11 -7.59
N ALA A 212 3.99 -12.28 -8.65
CA ALA A 212 5.42 -12.10 -8.59
C ALA A 212 5.85 -10.65 -8.86
N THR A 213 6.94 -10.24 -8.21
CA THR A 213 7.52 -8.91 -8.36
C THR A 213 7.98 -8.64 -9.79
N LYS A 214 7.67 -7.45 -10.30
CA LYS A 214 8.16 -6.89 -11.56
C LYS A 214 9.12 -5.75 -11.28
N THR A 215 10.37 -5.88 -11.65
CA THR A 215 11.44 -4.97 -11.22
C THR A 215 11.85 -4.00 -12.32
N TYR A 216 11.69 -2.70 -12.08
CA TYR A 216 12.26 -1.65 -12.93
C TYR A 216 13.52 -1.09 -12.26
N THR A 217 14.66 -1.20 -12.95
CA THR A 217 15.99 -0.88 -12.41
C THR A 217 16.50 0.51 -12.78
N GLY A 218 15.79 1.25 -13.64
CA GLY A 218 16.10 2.64 -14.00
C GLY A 218 15.12 3.66 -13.41
N ILE A 219 15.06 4.86 -14.01
CA ILE A 219 13.98 5.83 -13.75
C ILE A 219 12.81 5.53 -14.69
N LEU A 220 11.67 5.15 -14.13
CA LEU A 220 10.46 4.80 -14.87
C LEU A 220 9.70 6.07 -15.24
N THR A 221 9.44 6.24 -16.55
CA THR A 221 8.60 7.33 -17.09
C THR A 221 7.42 6.72 -17.82
N VAL A 222 6.21 7.11 -17.42
CA VAL A 222 4.93 6.67 -18.00
C VAL A 222 4.01 7.90 -18.06
N PRO A 223 3.81 8.56 -19.22
CA PRO A 223 2.95 9.73 -19.32
C PRO A 223 1.46 9.36 -19.35
N GLY A 224 1.12 8.15 -19.79
CA GLY A 224 -0.23 7.59 -19.74
C GLY A 224 -0.52 6.87 -18.43
N THR A 225 -1.22 5.74 -18.50
CA THR A 225 -1.65 4.97 -17.32
C THR A 225 -0.57 3.98 -16.87
N LEU A 226 -0.23 4.04 -15.57
CA LEU A 226 0.50 2.97 -14.90
C LEU A 226 -0.51 2.12 -14.11
N THR A 227 -0.75 0.88 -14.53
CA THR A 227 -1.66 -0.04 -13.83
C THR A 227 -0.86 -1.05 -13.03
N VAL A 228 -0.99 -1.04 -11.70
CA VAL A 228 -0.52 -2.14 -10.86
C VAL A 228 -1.76 -2.92 -10.41
N ALA A 229 -2.03 -4.02 -11.09
CA ALA A 229 -3.22 -4.83 -10.88
C ALA A 229 -3.21 -5.51 -9.50
N SER A 230 -4.37 -5.98 -9.05
CA SER A 230 -4.51 -6.72 -7.81
C SER A 230 -3.51 -7.89 -7.72
N GLY A 231 -2.83 -8.01 -6.59
CA GLY A 231 -1.74 -8.99 -6.36
C GLY A 231 -0.39 -8.62 -6.99
N GLY A 232 -0.37 -7.70 -7.96
CA GLY A 232 0.83 -7.19 -8.62
C GLY A 232 1.75 -6.42 -7.69
N THR A 233 3.07 -6.57 -7.88
CA THR A 233 4.07 -5.73 -7.22
C THR A 233 5.02 -5.13 -8.26
N LEU A 234 5.05 -3.81 -8.37
CA LEU A 234 6.06 -3.06 -9.13
C LEU A 234 7.20 -2.66 -8.19
N ALA A 235 8.39 -3.21 -8.36
CA ALA A 235 9.58 -2.84 -7.61
C ALA A 235 10.43 -1.82 -8.36
N LEU A 236 10.83 -0.76 -7.66
CA LEU A 236 11.62 0.36 -8.14
C LEU A 236 12.95 0.39 -7.37
N THR A 237 14.06 0.10 -8.05
CA THR A 237 15.37 -0.09 -7.38
C THR A 237 16.39 1.01 -7.69
N ALA A 238 16.14 1.86 -8.69
CA ALA A 238 17.04 2.96 -9.03
C ALA A 238 17.15 4.01 -7.91
N ALA A 239 18.30 4.69 -7.85
CA ALA A 239 18.51 5.85 -7.00
C ALA A 239 17.74 7.09 -7.50
N GLY A 240 17.68 8.14 -6.68
CA GLY A 240 17.02 9.39 -7.07
C GLY A 240 15.50 9.26 -7.03
N THR A 241 14.79 9.75 -8.05
CA THR A 241 13.32 9.63 -8.14
C THR A 241 12.97 8.52 -9.13
N PRO A 242 12.90 7.24 -8.70
CA PRO A 242 12.79 6.11 -9.63
C PRO A 242 11.44 6.01 -10.34
N LEU A 243 10.42 6.74 -9.86
CA LEU A 243 9.12 6.87 -10.53
C LEU A 243 8.90 8.33 -10.91
N ASN A 244 9.30 8.71 -12.12
CA ASN A 244 9.05 10.05 -12.64
C ASN A 244 7.69 10.06 -13.35
N TYR A 245 6.63 10.37 -12.60
CA TYR A 245 5.26 10.14 -13.05
C TYR A 245 4.40 11.40 -13.05
N THR A 246 3.69 11.62 -14.16
CA THR A 246 2.79 12.76 -14.37
C THR A 246 1.33 12.34 -14.63
N GLY A 247 1.01 11.04 -14.64
CA GLY A 247 -0.33 10.50 -14.96
C GLY A 247 -1.16 10.04 -13.75
N THR A 248 -2.01 9.02 -13.93
CA THR A 248 -2.74 8.27 -12.88
C THR A 248 -2.23 6.83 -12.65
N VAL A 249 -1.78 6.51 -11.42
CA VAL A 249 -1.55 5.10 -11.02
C VAL A 249 -2.90 4.44 -10.73
N ALA A 250 -3.21 3.38 -11.46
CA ALA A 250 -4.46 2.65 -11.37
C ALA A 250 -4.25 1.23 -10.83
N GLY A 251 -5.36 0.61 -10.42
CA GLY A 251 -5.37 -0.75 -9.87
C GLY A 251 -5.16 -0.80 -8.36
N THR A 252 -5.17 -2.02 -7.84
CA THR A 252 -5.15 -2.31 -6.40
C THR A 252 -3.92 -3.13 -5.98
N GLY A 253 -2.83 -3.00 -6.74
CA GLY A 253 -1.56 -3.65 -6.44
C GLY A 253 -0.62 -2.74 -5.64
N LYS A 254 0.62 -3.23 -5.50
CA LYS A 254 1.65 -2.63 -4.64
C LYS A 254 2.77 -1.99 -5.44
N VAL A 255 3.14 -0.77 -5.07
CA VAL A 255 4.40 -0.15 -5.51
C VAL A 255 5.43 -0.29 -4.39
N LEU A 256 6.59 -0.84 -4.73
CA LEU A 256 7.70 -1.13 -3.81
C LEU A 256 8.91 -0.27 -4.18
N TYR A 257 9.29 0.66 -3.31
CA TYR A 257 10.58 1.36 -3.41
C TYR A 257 11.63 0.56 -2.63
N SER A 258 12.56 -0.11 -3.33
CA SER A 258 13.48 -1.09 -2.76
C SER A 258 14.97 -0.80 -3.03
N GLY A 259 15.30 0.41 -3.48
CA GLY A 259 16.67 0.78 -3.85
C GLY A 259 17.66 0.69 -2.69
N ALA A 260 18.86 0.20 -2.98
CA ALA A 260 19.99 0.17 -2.04
C ALA A 260 20.57 1.56 -1.78
N SER A 261 20.46 2.46 -2.76
CA SER A 261 20.78 3.89 -2.63
C SER A 261 19.53 4.70 -2.29
N ALA A 262 19.71 5.93 -1.81
CA ALA A 262 18.61 6.81 -1.43
C ALA A 262 17.61 7.03 -2.59
N GLN A 263 16.32 7.03 -2.25
CA GLN A 263 15.22 7.25 -3.17
C GLN A 263 14.34 8.41 -2.69
N THR A 264 13.98 9.30 -3.61
CA THR A 264 12.92 10.30 -3.44
C THR A 264 11.62 9.69 -3.94
N VAL A 265 10.59 9.71 -3.10
CA VAL A 265 9.29 9.11 -3.37
C VAL A 265 8.39 10.17 -3.99
N SER A 266 7.76 9.83 -5.11
CA SER A 266 6.87 10.75 -5.82
C SER A 266 5.56 10.96 -5.07
N GLY A 267 5.13 12.21 -4.94
CA GLY A 267 3.88 12.62 -4.30
C GLY A 267 2.66 12.37 -5.17
N ILE A 268 2.25 11.11 -5.25
CA ILE A 268 1.09 10.65 -6.02
C ILE A 268 0.22 9.74 -5.16
N THR A 269 -0.87 9.27 -5.76
CA THR A 269 -1.70 8.23 -5.15
C THR A 269 -1.15 6.85 -5.48
N TYR A 270 -0.94 6.05 -4.44
CA TYR A 270 -0.66 4.62 -4.49
C TYR A 270 -1.86 3.87 -3.91
N TYR A 271 -2.07 2.62 -4.31
CA TYR A 271 -3.00 1.75 -3.59
C TYR A 271 -2.30 1.17 -2.35
N ASP A 272 -1.39 0.22 -2.55
CA ASP A 272 -0.44 -0.23 -1.53
C ASP A 272 0.95 0.36 -1.82
N LEU A 273 1.62 0.83 -0.77
CA LEU A 273 2.97 1.37 -0.84
C LEU A 273 3.88 0.66 0.13
N GLU A 274 5.03 0.17 -0.34
CA GLU A 274 6.03 -0.46 0.51
C GLU A 274 7.41 0.14 0.27
N PHE A 275 8.13 0.37 1.37
CA PHE A 275 9.52 0.80 1.38
C PHE A 275 10.39 -0.32 1.92
N SER A 276 11.43 -0.69 1.17
CA SER A 276 12.42 -1.68 1.57
C SER A 276 13.82 -1.32 1.03
N GLY A 277 14.81 -2.20 1.23
CA GLY A 277 16.20 -1.96 0.81
C GLY A 277 16.95 -0.99 1.73
N ALA A 278 18.28 -0.94 1.57
CA ALA A 278 19.15 -0.17 2.46
C ALA A 278 19.05 1.36 2.28
N GLY A 279 18.59 1.83 1.11
CA GLY A 279 18.54 3.25 0.81
C GLY A 279 17.44 3.96 1.58
N ALA A 280 17.75 5.14 2.13
CA ALA A 280 16.74 5.98 2.77
C ALA A 280 15.66 6.41 1.75
N LYS A 281 14.41 6.45 2.20
CA LYS A 281 13.27 6.93 1.41
C LYS A 281 12.90 8.33 1.85
N THR A 282 12.84 9.27 0.92
CA THR A 282 12.59 10.68 1.23
C THR A 282 11.31 11.13 0.54
N ILE A 283 10.39 11.70 1.33
CA ILE A 283 9.25 12.47 0.82
C ILE A 283 9.65 13.93 0.92
N ALA A 284 9.73 14.60 -0.22
CA ALA A 284 10.27 15.95 -0.34
C ALA A 284 9.34 17.02 0.28
N ALA A 285 9.91 18.17 0.59
CA ALA A 285 9.17 19.34 1.10
C ALA A 285 7.96 19.66 0.22
N GLY A 286 6.83 20.02 0.84
CA GLY A 286 5.59 20.37 0.15
C GLY A 286 4.91 19.22 -0.62
N THR A 287 5.41 17.98 -0.48
CA THR A 287 4.89 16.80 -1.17
C THR A 287 3.98 15.98 -0.25
N THR A 288 2.86 15.52 -0.78
CA THR A 288 1.97 14.59 -0.09
C THR A 288 1.89 13.27 -0.84
N ILE A 289 2.16 12.16 -0.16
CA ILE A 289 1.79 10.84 -0.69
C ILE A 289 0.38 10.49 -0.23
N THR A 290 -0.41 9.87 -1.11
CA THR A 290 -1.72 9.31 -0.76
C THR A 290 -1.65 7.79 -0.93
N VAL A 291 -2.10 7.04 0.06
CA VAL A 291 -2.08 5.58 0.06
C VAL A 291 -3.48 5.07 0.34
N GLY A 292 -4.13 4.51 -0.69
CA GLY A 292 -5.53 4.06 -0.62
C GLY A 292 -5.76 2.81 0.22
N ASN A 293 -4.70 2.05 0.52
CA ASN A 293 -4.71 0.90 1.41
C ASN A 293 -3.57 1.04 2.43
N ASN A 294 -2.59 0.13 2.48
CA ASN A 294 -1.58 0.13 3.55
C ASN A 294 -0.24 0.72 3.10
N TRP A 295 0.42 1.38 4.05
CA TRP A 295 1.80 1.83 3.89
C TRP A 295 2.74 1.01 4.78
N ILE A 296 3.56 0.18 4.13
CA ILE A 296 4.54 -0.69 4.79
C ILE A 296 5.90 0.02 4.77
N VAL A 297 6.34 0.51 5.92
CA VAL A 297 7.63 1.19 6.06
C VAL A 297 8.67 0.21 6.58
N GLY A 298 9.36 -0.48 5.68
CA GLY A 298 10.46 -1.41 6.00
C GLY A 298 11.85 -0.78 5.99
N SER A 299 11.99 0.47 5.55
CA SER A 299 13.27 1.21 5.48
C SER A 299 13.17 2.59 6.09
N ALA A 300 14.32 3.15 6.48
CA ALA A 300 14.42 4.50 7.02
C ALA A 300 13.77 5.52 6.07
N THR A 301 12.85 6.31 6.62
CA THR A 301 11.98 7.20 5.87
C THR A 301 11.99 8.60 6.47
N SER A 302 12.13 9.61 5.62
CA SER A 302 12.12 11.03 6.01
C SER A 302 11.02 11.78 5.28
N LEU A 303 10.06 12.34 6.04
CA LEU A 303 9.08 13.33 5.58
C LEU A 303 9.67 14.71 5.86
N THR A 304 10.28 15.32 4.85
CA THR A 304 11.06 16.55 5.05
C THR A 304 10.15 17.78 5.18
N THR A 305 10.40 18.62 6.20
CA THR A 305 9.68 19.89 6.40
C THR A 305 8.15 19.72 6.36
N THR A 306 7.47 20.28 5.36
CA THR A 306 6.01 20.23 5.18
C THR A 306 5.51 18.97 4.47
N ALA A 307 6.37 17.98 4.20
CA ALA A 307 5.96 16.72 3.58
C ALA A 307 4.89 15.99 4.42
N ALA A 308 3.91 15.39 3.75
CA ALA A 308 2.74 14.78 4.39
C ALA A 308 2.42 13.39 3.83
N ALA A 309 1.62 12.63 4.57
CA ALA A 309 1.07 11.35 4.13
C ALA A 309 -0.41 11.26 4.49
N ALA A 310 -1.22 10.79 3.55
CA ALA A 310 -2.62 10.44 3.77
C ALA A 310 -2.81 8.94 3.49
N VAL A 311 -2.96 8.14 4.55
CA VAL A 311 -3.06 6.68 4.47
C VAL A 311 -4.47 6.26 4.88
N THR A 312 -5.24 5.67 3.98
CA THR A 312 -6.58 5.15 4.28
C THR A 312 -6.52 3.90 5.17
N GLY A 313 -5.52 3.04 4.95
CA GLY A 313 -5.25 1.87 5.79
C GLY A 313 -4.26 2.16 6.91
N GLY A 314 -3.52 1.12 7.34
CA GLY A 314 -2.56 1.20 8.43
C GLY A 314 -1.13 1.56 7.98
N ILE A 315 -0.31 1.93 8.95
CA ILE A 315 1.14 2.09 8.79
C ILE A 315 1.83 0.97 9.56
N SER A 316 2.67 0.19 8.88
CA SER A 316 3.35 -0.98 9.48
C SER A 316 4.84 -1.05 9.10
N GLY A 317 5.52 -2.11 9.53
CA GLY A 317 6.93 -2.37 9.19
C GLY A 317 7.91 -2.07 10.34
N SER A 318 9.18 -1.96 10.02
CA SER A 318 10.29 -1.80 10.97
C SER A 318 11.24 -0.64 10.64
N GLY A 319 11.04 0.02 9.51
CA GLY A 319 11.82 1.19 9.12
C GLY A 319 11.50 2.39 10.00
N ALA A 320 12.54 3.14 10.37
CA ALA A 320 12.37 4.38 11.12
C ALA A 320 11.63 5.43 10.29
N ILE A 321 10.77 6.22 10.93
CA ILE A 321 10.05 7.34 10.31
C ILE A 321 10.46 8.63 11.02
N THR A 322 11.06 9.55 10.29
CA THR A 322 11.31 10.93 10.74
C THR A 322 10.39 11.86 9.97
N MET A 323 9.73 12.79 10.65
CA MET A 323 8.88 13.80 10.00
C MET A 323 9.28 15.22 10.41
N GLY A 324 8.96 16.18 9.54
CA GLY A 324 9.06 17.62 9.82
C GLY A 324 7.78 18.17 10.46
N SER A 325 7.23 19.23 9.88
CA SER A 325 6.01 19.93 10.31
C SER A 325 4.74 19.51 9.57
N GLY A 326 4.83 18.58 8.61
CA GLY A 326 3.66 18.09 7.88
C GLY A 326 2.72 17.21 8.72
N THR A 327 1.72 16.62 8.06
CA THR A 327 0.71 15.78 8.71
C THR A 327 0.74 14.36 8.18
N ILE A 328 0.65 13.39 9.09
CA ILE A 328 0.36 11.99 8.77
C ILE A 328 -1.09 11.71 9.18
N ASN A 329 -1.98 11.51 8.20
CA ASN A 329 -3.34 11.02 8.43
C ASN A 329 -3.37 9.49 8.26
N ILE A 330 -4.02 8.79 9.20
CA ILE A 330 -4.06 7.32 9.25
C ILE A 330 -5.50 6.88 9.47
N GLY A 331 -6.05 6.12 8.52
CA GLY A 331 -7.39 5.53 8.63
C GLY A 331 -7.40 4.14 9.29
N GLY A 332 -6.28 3.43 9.29
CA GLY A 332 -6.06 2.15 9.97
C GLY A 332 -5.21 2.26 11.24
N ASN A 333 -4.54 1.18 11.65
CA ASN A 333 -3.74 1.17 12.88
C ASN A 333 -2.28 1.58 12.62
N TRP A 334 -1.59 2.06 13.67
CA TRP A 334 -0.14 2.15 13.68
C TRP A 334 0.45 0.87 14.27
N THR A 335 1.15 0.09 13.44
CA THR A 335 1.88 -1.13 13.83
C THR A 335 3.32 -1.14 13.32
N ASN A 336 3.85 0.04 12.96
CA ASN A 336 5.27 0.18 12.65
C ASN A 336 6.09 0.14 13.95
N ASN A 337 7.06 -0.78 13.99
CA ASN A 337 7.92 -1.06 15.14
C ASN A 337 9.30 -0.38 15.00
N GLY A 338 9.49 0.48 14.00
CA GLY A 338 10.68 1.30 13.85
C GLY A 338 10.67 2.50 14.79
N THR A 339 11.80 3.19 14.88
CA THR A 339 11.88 4.46 15.63
C THR A 339 11.04 5.53 14.93
N PHE A 340 10.15 6.20 15.68
CA PHE A 340 9.42 7.37 15.20
C PHE A 340 10.03 8.65 15.79
N THR A 341 10.37 9.61 14.92
CA THR A 341 10.85 10.95 15.28
C THR A 341 9.88 11.98 14.73
N SER A 342 9.10 12.60 15.62
CA SER A 342 7.88 13.35 15.29
C SER A 342 8.08 14.77 14.75
N GLY A 343 9.29 15.32 14.82
CA GLY A 343 9.55 16.70 14.40
C GLY A 343 8.62 17.69 15.08
N THR A 344 7.92 18.51 14.28
CA THR A 344 6.91 19.47 14.75
C THR A 344 5.53 19.24 14.13
N GLY A 345 5.32 18.08 13.51
CA GLY A 345 4.13 17.77 12.76
C GLY A 345 2.99 17.19 13.57
N THR A 346 1.94 16.78 12.87
CA THR A 346 0.74 16.17 13.45
C THR A 346 0.57 14.75 12.95
N VAL A 347 0.33 13.83 13.89
CA VAL A 347 -0.21 12.50 13.56
C VAL A 347 -1.69 12.50 13.91
N ASN A 348 -2.53 12.27 12.91
CA ASN A 348 -3.98 12.28 13.04
C ASN A 348 -4.55 10.89 12.74
N TYR A 349 -5.11 10.26 13.76
CA TYR A 349 -5.86 9.01 13.64
C TYR A 349 -7.30 9.34 13.22
N ASN A 350 -7.56 9.24 11.91
CA ASN A 350 -8.77 9.72 11.25
C ASN A 350 -9.66 8.60 10.66
N GLY A 351 -9.48 7.36 11.12
CA GLY A 351 -10.31 6.21 10.76
C GLY A 351 -11.58 6.06 11.58
N GLY A 352 -12.12 4.83 11.63
CA GLY A 352 -13.14 4.40 12.59
C GLY A 352 -12.50 3.98 13.92
N THR A 353 -12.72 2.75 14.38
CA THR A 353 -11.98 2.22 15.53
C THR A 353 -10.50 2.04 15.18
N GLN A 354 -9.59 2.54 16.02
CA GLN A 354 -8.15 2.48 15.77
C GLN A 354 -7.36 2.17 17.04
N THR A 355 -6.23 1.53 16.84
CA THR A 355 -5.16 1.40 17.82
C THR A 355 -4.10 2.47 17.55
N ILE A 356 -3.88 3.33 18.54
CA ILE A 356 -2.83 4.35 18.53
C ILE A 356 -1.53 3.73 19.02
N GLY A 357 -0.46 3.88 18.25
CA GLY A 357 0.87 3.43 18.65
C GLY A 357 1.37 4.16 19.91
N GLY A 358 2.00 3.42 20.82
CA GLY A 358 2.67 4.00 21.98
C GLY A 358 3.98 4.70 21.58
N LEU A 359 3.88 5.97 21.19
CA LEU A 359 4.97 6.75 20.60
C LEU A 359 5.08 8.14 21.25
N THR A 360 6.17 8.84 20.91
CA THR A 360 6.34 10.26 21.22
C THR A 360 5.93 11.11 20.02
N TYR A 361 4.75 11.71 20.12
CA TYR A 361 4.18 12.63 19.15
C TYR A 361 4.59 14.08 19.46
N TYR A 362 4.65 14.93 18.43
CA TYR A 362 4.65 16.36 18.64
C TYR A 362 3.21 16.84 18.88
N ASN A 363 2.39 16.82 17.82
CA ASN A 363 0.93 16.88 17.95
C ASN A 363 0.33 15.50 17.71
N LEU A 364 -0.63 15.11 18.56
CA LEU A 364 -1.46 13.93 18.37
C LEU A 364 -2.92 14.37 18.23
N GLN A 365 -3.61 13.86 17.22
CA GLN A 365 -5.00 14.19 16.97
C GLN A 365 -5.83 12.93 16.73
N THR A 366 -7.06 12.92 17.25
CA THR A 366 -8.11 11.99 16.83
C THR A 366 -9.17 12.77 16.06
N SER A 367 -9.67 12.18 14.98
CA SER A 367 -10.73 12.81 14.18
C SER A 367 -11.67 11.78 13.55
N ASN A 368 -12.68 12.28 12.86
CA ASN A 368 -13.78 11.51 12.28
C ASN A 368 -14.59 10.78 13.35
N THR A 369 -14.54 9.46 13.44
CA THR A 369 -15.43 8.69 14.32
C THR A 369 -14.71 7.58 15.08
N GLY A 370 -15.40 6.93 16.02
CA GLY A 370 -14.96 5.69 16.64
C GLY A 370 -14.03 5.86 17.84
N VAL A 371 -13.69 4.72 18.44
CA VAL A 371 -12.82 4.62 19.60
C VAL A 371 -11.37 4.51 19.15
N LYS A 372 -10.51 5.34 19.70
CA LYS A 372 -9.06 5.34 19.47
C LYS A 372 -8.39 4.90 20.77
N THR A 373 -7.80 3.72 20.79
CA THR A 373 -7.24 3.13 22.01
C THR A 373 -5.72 3.19 21.97
N LEU A 374 -5.07 3.67 23.04
CA LEU A 374 -3.62 3.58 23.18
C LEU A 374 -3.19 2.12 23.35
N ALA A 375 -2.28 1.64 22.50
CA ALA A 375 -1.65 0.32 22.63
C ALA A 375 -0.49 0.28 23.65
N GLY A 376 0.00 1.44 24.08
CA GLY A 376 1.11 1.57 25.01
C GLY A 376 1.33 3.02 25.40
N ASN A 377 2.36 3.26 26.20
CA ASN A 377 2.67 4.59 26.70
C ASN A 377 2.89 5.58 25.55
N ALA A 378 2.25 6.74 25.63
CA ALA A 378 2.33 7.77 24.61
C ALA A 378 2.73 9.11 25.25
N THR A 379 3.43 9.94 24.47
CA THR A 379 3.76 11.31 24.85
C THR A 379 3.27 12.26 23.76
N ALA A 380 2.63 13.36 24.15
CA ALA A 380 2.40 14.51 23.28
C ALA A 380 3.31 15.66 23.77
N ASN A 381 4.31 16.00 22.95
CA ASN A 381 5.26 17.08 23.28
C ASN A 381 4.65 18.47 23.12
N ASN A 382 3.64 18.62 22.27
CA ASN A 382 2.86 19.83 22.10
C ASN A 382 1.39 19.57 22.47
N ILE A 383 0.46 19.55 21.50
CA ILE A 383 -0.96 19.45 21.77
C ILE A 383 -1.48 18.04 21.43
N LEU A 384 -2.25 17.46 22.35
CA LEU A 384 -3.18 16.36 22.08
C LEU A 384 -4.59 16.94 21.88
N THR A 385 -5.20 16.67 20.72
CA THR A 385 -6.59 17.05 20.44
C THR A 385 -7.47 15.83 20.26
N ILE A 386 -8.56 15.75 21.03
CA ILE A 386 -9.60 14.73 20.88
C ILE A 386 -10.74 15.33 20.07
N GLY A 387 -10.96 14.82 18.86
CA GLY A 387 -12.02 15.28 17.97
C GLY A 387 -13.42 15.01 18.52
N ALA A 388 -14.38 15.88 18.18
CA ALA A 388 -15.71 15.91 18.78
C ALA A 388 -16.50 14.60 18.69
N SER A 389 -16.32 13.86 17.60
CA SER A 389 -17.03 12.59 17.34
C SER A 389 -16.17 11.36 17.64
N THR A 390 -15.10 11.51 18.41
CA THR A 390 -14.18 10.41 18.77
C THR A 390 -14.13 10.18 20.27
N THR A 391 -13.79 8.94 20.63
CA THR A 391 -13.42 8.57 22.00
C THR A 391 -11.93 8.24 22.04
N LEU A 392 -11.16 8.88 22.91
CA LEU A 392 -9.80 8.44 23.24
C LEU A 392 -9.83 7.56 24.49
N ASP A 393 -9.48 6.28 24.34
CA ASP A 393 -9.35 5.32 25.43
C ASP A 393 -7.87 5.09 25.76
N LEU A 394 -7.48 5.40 26.99
CA LEU A 394 -6.10 5.26 27.44
C LEU A 394 -5.75 3.84 27.90
N SER A 395 -6.73 2.93 27.98
CA SER A 395 -6.55 1.57 28.50
C SER A 395 -5.80 1.56 29.85
N SER A 396 -4.63 0.95 29.94
CA SER A 396 -3.73 0.99 31.10
C SER A 396 -2.46 1.81 30.83
N ALA A 397 -2.38 2.49 29.69
CA ALA A 397 -1.18 3.20 29.26
C ALA A 397 -0.92 4.47 30.08
N THR A 398 0.34 4.90 30.14
CA THR A 398 0.70 6.24 30.60
C THR A 398 0.63 7.22 29.44
N LEU A 399 -0.13 8.29 29.59
CA LEU A 399 -0.14 9.45 28.70
C LEU A 399 0.66 10.59 29.33
N THR A 400 1.72 11.02 28.66
CA THR A 400 2.53 12.18 29.09
C THR A 400 2.23 13.40 28.23
N LEU A 401 1.89 14.51 28.87
CA LEU A 401 1.61 15.80 28.27
C LEU A 401 2.72 16.77 28.67
N SER A 402 3.57 17.12 27.72
CA SER A 402 4.83 17.84 28.00
C SER A 402 4.79 19.33 27.62
N ALA A 403 3.69 19.86 27.08
CA ALA A 403 3.60 21.25 26.67
C ALA A 403 3.05 22.17 27.77
N ALA A 404 3.44 23.44 27.72
CA ALA A 404 2.87 24.49 28.55
C ALA A 404 1.47 24.91 28.05
N GLY A 405 0.75 25.72 28.82
CA GLY A 405 -0.58 26.19 28.42
C GLY A 405 -1.59 25.05 28.45
N THR A 406 -2.28 24.77 27.34
CA THR A 406 -3.34 23.74 27.28
C THR A 406 -2.91 22.54 26.41
N PRO A 407 -2.14 21.58 26.95
CA PRO A 407 -1.63 20.45 26.17
C PRO A 407 -2.69 19.40 25.82
N LEU A 408 -3.86 19.42 26.47
CA LEU A 408 -4.98 18.55 26.18
C LEU A 408 -6.21 19.38 25.81
N VAL A 409 -6.62 19.27 24.55
CA VAL A 409 -7.85 19.85 24.01
C VAL A 409 -8.85 18.71 23.81
N ASN A 410 -9.81 18.59 24.71
CA ASN A 410 -10.83 17.54 24.64
C ASN A 410 -12.16 18.07 24.09
N ASN A 411 -12.47 17.78 22.83
CA ASN A 411 -13.76 18.14 22.23
C ASN A 411 -14.71 16.94 22.15
N GLY A 412 -14.22 15.73 22.40
CA GLY A 412 -14.96 14.47 22.32
C GLY A 412 -15.06 13.76 23.67
N THR A 413 -14.92 12.43 23.64
CA THR A 413 -14.96 11.60 24.86
C THR A 413 -13.55 11.17 25.28
N PHE A 414 -13.24 11.36 26.56
CA PHE A 414 -11.99 10.89 27.16
C PHE A 414 -12.28 9.75 28.13
N THR A 415 -11.73 8.56 27.86
CA THR A 415 -11.91 7.36 28.66
C THR A 415 -10.59 7.00 29.33
N PRO A 416 -10.42 7.28 30.64
CA PRO A 416 -9.15 7.06 31.32
C PRO A 416 -8.87 5.59 31.63
N SER A 417 -9.88 4.72 31.73
CA SER A 417 -9.69 3.31 32.09
C SER A 417 -8.85 3.17 33.38
N THR A 418 -7.71 2.46 33.38
CA THR A 418 -6.79 2.36 34.53
C THR A 418 -5.47 3.10 34.31
N SER A 419 -5.46 4.08 33.40
CA SER A 419 -4.28 4.82 32.95
C SER A 419 -3.67 5.76 34.00
N THR A 420 -2.50 6.30 33.66
CA THR A 420 -1.90 7.46 34.32
C THR A 420 -1.73 8.60 33.33
N VAL A 421 -2.17 9.81 33.70
CA VAL A 421 -1.91 11.02 32.91
C VAL A 421 -0.92 11.91 33.64
N ASN A 422 0.22 12.18 33.01
CA ASN A 422 1.28 13.02 33.54
C ASN A 422 1.27 14.39 32.86
N PHE A 423 1.22 15.46 33.65
CA PHE A 423 1.51 16.83 33.21
C PHE A 423 2.92 17.18 33.67
N THR A 424 3.89 17.18 32.75
CA THR A 424 5.33 17.19 33.09
C THR A 424 6.02 18.53 32.81
N ASN A 425 5.38 19.46 32.09
CA ASN A 425 6.01 20.73 31.75
C ASN A 425 6.36 21.55 33.00
N ALA A 426 7.54 22.18 33.00
CA ALA A 426 8.04 23.01 34.11
C ALA A 426 7.42 24.42 34.16
N ALA A 427 6.81 24.88 33.07
CA ALA A 427 6.01 26.09 33.02
C ALA A 427 4.55 25.80 33.39
N SER A 428 3.77 26.88 33.52
CA SER A 428 2.35 26.82 33.85
C SER A 428 1.57 26.01 32.81
N THR A 429 0.76 25.07 33.31
CA THR A 429 -0.02 24.13 32.48
C THR A 429 -1.44 23.97 33.00
N ASN A 430 -2.41 24.01 32.09
CA ASN A 430 -3.83 23.87 32.36
C ASN A 430 -4.21 22.39 32.42
N ILE A 431 -4.93 21.99 33.48
CA ILE A 431 -5.53 20.67 33.64
C ILE A 431 -7.03 20.78 33.32
N PRO A 432 -7.52 20.18 32.22
CA PRO A 432 -8.91 20.31 31.79
C PRO A 432 -9.86 19.52 32.69
N ALA A 433 -11.14 19.92 32.70
CA ALA A 433 -12.22 19.22 33.37
C ALA A 433 -12.60 17.93 32.62
N VAL A 434 -11.87 16.86 32.91
CA VAL A 434 -12.15 15.49 32.44
C VAL A 434 -11.99 14.51 33.60
N ASN A 435 -12.42 13.25 33.39
CA ASN A 435 -12.16 12.19 34.35
C ASN A 435 -10.78 11.55 34.11
N PHE A 436 -9.97 11.46 35.14
CA PHE A 436 -8.69 10.76 35.18
C PHE A 436 -8.81 9.49 36.03
N PHE A 437 -7.99 8.49 35.73
CA PHE A 437 -7.74 7.42 36.70
C PHE A 437 -6.65 7.87 37.66
N ASN A 438 -5.38 7.80 37.26
CA ASN A 438 -4.31 8.50 38.00
C ASN A 438 -4.00 9.84 37.33
N LEU A 439 -4.00 10.92 38.13
CA LEU A 439 -3.58 12.25 37.71
C LEU A 439 -2.25 12.60 38.39
N ASN A 440 -1.23 12.91 37.59
CA ASN A 440 0.07 13.33 38.08
C ASN A 440 0.39 14.75 37.59
N GLY A 441 0.42 15.70 38.52
CA GLY A 441 0.70 17.11 38.25
C GLY A 441 2.11 17.56 38.64
N THR A 442 3.10 16.66 38.71
CA THR A 442 4.41 16.91 39.34
C THR A 442 5.39 17.86 38.64
N GLY A 443 5.07 18.44 37.49
CA GLY A 443 5.92 19.50 36.90
C GLY A 443 5.75 20.87 37.57
N GLY A 444 5.77 21.96 36.79
CA GLY A 444 5.65 23.34 37.30
C GLY A 444 4.24 23.73 37.75
N ASP A 445 3.91 25.02 37.63
CA ASP A 445 2.61 25.55 38.05
C ASP A 445 1.45 24.88 37.30
N ARG A 446 0.32 24.70 37.99
CA ARG A 446 -0.88 24.06 37.45
C ARG A 446 -2.07 24.99 37.58
N VAL A 447 -2.88 25.05 36.54
CA VAL A 447 -4.16 25.76 36.55
C VAL A 447 -5.26 24.72 36.36
N LEU A 448 -6.04 24.48 37.42
CA LEU A 448 -7.20 23.61 37.32
C LEU A 448 -8.31 24.32 36.55
N ALA A 449 -9.07 23.59 35.73
CA ALA A 449 -10.21 24.15 35.02
C ALA A 449 -11.17 24.86 36.00
N ASN A 450 -11.61 26.06 35.65
CA ASN A 450 -12.49 26.91 36.46
C ASN A 450 -13.98 26.64 36.25
N THR A 451 -14.32 25.65 35.42
CA THR A 451 -15.68 25.18 35.16
C THR A 451 -15.65 23.69 34.88
N GLY A 452 -16.74 22.99 35.19
CA GLY A 452 -16.84 21.54 35.05
C GLY A 452 -16.12 20.80 36.19
N THR A 453 -16.04 19.48 36.07
CA THR A 453 -15.51 18.62 37.13
C THR A 453 -14.26 17.89 36.66
N ILE A 454 -13.19 17.98 37.46
CA ILE A 454 -11.98 17.16 37.32
C ILE A 454 -12.17 15.91 38.16
N GLY A 455 -12.48 14.78 37.53
CA GLY A 455 -12.67 13.51 38.21
C GLY A 455 -11.35 12.76 38.38
N ILE A 456 -11.17 12.06 39.50
CA ILE A 456 -9.99 11.26 39.80
C ILE A 456 -10.45 9.96 40.44
N ALA A 457 -10.28 8.83 39.76
CA ALA A 457 -10.71 7.52 40.22
C ALA A 457 -9.60 6.70 40.91
N GLY A 458 -8.35 7.05 40.66
CA GLY A 458 -7.15 6.47 41.25
C GLY A 458 -6.44 7.48 42.14
N ALA A 459 -5.14 7.68 41.93
CA ALA A 459 -4.32 8.59 42.71
C ALA A 459 -4.25 10.00 42.12
N PHE A 460 -4.17 11.02 42.99
CA PHE A 460 -3.76 12.37 42.63
C PHE A 460 -2.36 12.66 43.19
N THR A 461 -1.36 12.78 42.33
CA THR A 461 0.02 13.15 42.72
C THR A 461 0.24 14.64 42.53
N ILE A 462 0.38 15.36 43.64
CA ILE A 462 0.65 16.81 43.68
C ILE A 462 2.14 17.07 43.49
N GLY A 463 2.45 18.08 42.67
CA GLY A 463 3.81 18.59 42.45
C GLY A 463 4.21 19.73 43.38
N ALA A 464 5.47 20.16 43.29
CA ALA A 464 5.96 21.33 44.03
C ALA A 464 5.53 22.68 43.41
N GLY A 465 5.07 22.69 42.15
CA GLY A 465 4.54 23.89 41.50
C GLY A 465 3.27 24.43 42.17
N ALA A 466 3.00 25.72 41.99
CA ALA A 466 1.80 26.34 42.55
C ALA A 466 0.54 25.88 41.81
N TYR A 467 -0.57 25.72 42.52
CA TYR A 467 -1.86 25.38 41.91
C TYR A 467 -2.82 26.56 41.97
N THR A 468 -3.31 27.00 40.81
CA THR A 468 -4.45 27.91 40.70
C THR A 468 -5.73 27.07 40.67
N VAL A 469 -6.56 27.23 41.69
CA VAL A 469 -7.76 26.40 41.92
C VAL A 469 -9.08 27.18 41.87
N THR A 470 -9.04 28.50 41.68
CA THR A 470 -10.23 29.36 41.75
C THR A 470 -11.34 28.90 40.81
N GLY A 471 -12.52 28.61 41.37
CA GLY A 471 -13.69 28.13 40.63
C GLY A 471 -13.63 26.66 40.22
N SER A 472 -12.57 25.93 40.55
CA SER A 472 -12.42 24.52 40.18
C SER A 472 -13.22 23.58 41.07
N THR A 473 -13.66 22.47 40.49
CA THR A 473 -14.26 21.34 41.22
C THR A 473 -13.46 20.07 40.97
N VAL A 474 -12.97 19.43 42.04
CA VAL A 474 -12.29 18.12 41.97
C VAL A 474 -13.19 17.05 42.58
N ASN A 475 -13.37 15.92 41.89
CA ASN A 475 -14.18 14.80 42.37
C ASN A 475 -13.32 13.54 42.55
N PHE A 476 -13.14 13.08 43.78
CA PHE A 476 -12.57 11.76 44.06
C PHE A 476 -13.68 10.69 43.92
N ASN A 477 -13.73 10.07 42.75
CA ASN A 477 -14.86 9.23 42.29
C ASN A 477 -14.52 7.73 42.17
N GLY A 478 -13.39 7.30 42.69
CA GLY A 478 -12.96 5.90 42.70
C GLY A 478 -13.64 5.04 43.76
N ALA A 479 -13.03 3.89 44.05
CA ALA A 479 -13.31 3.12 45.26
C ALA A 479 -12.56 3.75 46.45
N ALA A 480 -11.79 2.97 47.21
CA ALA A 480 -10.94 3.53 48.26
C ALA A 480 -9.87 4.46 47.67
N GLN A 481 -9.74 5.67 48.22
CA GLN A 481 -8.79 6.68 47.74
C GLN A 481 -8.18 7.47 48.89
N THR A 482 -6.94 7.92 48.71
CA THR A 482 -6.31 8.89 49.60
C THR A 482 -6.48 10.29 49.03
N ILE A 483 -6.95 11.22 49.86
CA ILE A 483 -7.03 12.64 49.53
C ILE A 483 -5.69 13.29 49.97
N PRO A 484 -4.91 13.88 49.05
CA PRO A 484 -3.61 14.44 49.37
C PRO A 484 -3.73 15.77 50.14
N ALA A 485 -2.65 16.15 50.83
CA ALA A 485 -2.50 17.48 51.44
C ALA A 485 -2.60 18.56 50.35
N PHE A 486 -3.72 19.25 50.28
CA PHE A 486 -4.00 20.18 49.19
C PHE A 486 -5.09 21.20 49.56
N THR A 487 -5.09 22.35 48.87
CA THR A 487 -6.17 23.32 48.95
C THR A 487 -7.02 23.22 47.70
N PHE A 488 -8.21 22.64 47.80
CA PHE A 488 -9.19 22.61 46.72
C PHE A 488 -10.09 23.85 46.81
N ASN A 489 -10.66 24.26 45.68
CA ASN A 489 -11.79 25.18 45.70
C ASN A 489 -13.05 24.39 46.08
N ASP A 490 -13.64 23.61 45.18
CA ASP A 490 -14.75 22.72 45.53
C ASP A 490 -14.31 21.25 45.43
N LEU A 491 -14.71 20.45 46.42
CA LEU A 491 -14.38 19.03 46.51
C LEU A 491 -15.65 18.17 46.49
N ILE A 492 -15.70 17.18 45.62
CA ILE A 492 -16.76 16.16 45.59
C ILE A 492 -16.14 14.82 45.95
N LEU A 493 -16.81 14.06 46.80
CA LEU A 493 -16.51 12.66 47.09
C LEU A 493 -17.66 11.82 46.52
N SER A 494 -17.36 10.95 45.57
CA SER A 494 -18.35 10.05 44.94
C SER A 494 -17.77 8.65 44.73
N GLY A 495 -18.53 7.77 44.06
CA GLY A 495 -18.14 6.38 43.85
C GLY A 495 -18.42 5.51 45.07
N SER A 496 -17.42 4.80 45.58
CA SER A 496 -17.58 3.88 46.73
C SER A 496 -16.36 3.87 47.63
N GLY A 497 -16.44 3.18 48.77
CA GLY A 497 -15.30 2.97 49.67
C GLY A 497 -14.86 4.22 50.43
N ALA A 498 -13.83 4.05 51.27
CA ALA A 498 -13.31 5.11 52.10
C ALA A 498 -12.46 6.11 51.30
N LYS A 499 -12.74 7.39 51.49
CA LYS A 499 -11.92 8.52 51.04
C LYS A 499 -11.16 9.03 52.26
N THR A 500 -9.87 8.74 52.35
CA THR A 500 -9.10 8.96 53.57
C THR A 500 -8.19 10.17 53.44
N ILE A 501 -8.27 11.11 54.39
CA ILE A 501 -7.21 12.10 54.62
C ILE A 501 -6.24 11.51 55.63
N LEU A 502 -4.96 11.36 55.29
CA LEU A 502 -4.00 10.67 56.16
C LEU A 502 -3.70 11.47 57.43
N THR A 503 -3.16 10.80 58.46
CA THR A 503 -2.68 11.45 59.69
C THR A 503 -1.65 12.53 59.34
N THR A 504 -1.60 13.61 60.14
CA THR A 504 -0.72 14.77 59.93
C THR A 504 -0.93 15.54 58.61
N THR A 505 -2.05 15.28 57.91
CA THR A 505 -2.42 15.96 56.66
C THR A 505 -3.54 16.96 56.90
N THR A 506 -3.41 18.16 56.33
CA THR A 506 -4.49 19.17 56.28
C THR A 506 -4.98 19.33 54.85
N VAL A 507 -6.30 19.26 54.67
CA VAL A 507 -6.98 19.59 53.42
C VAL A 507 -7.84 20.81 53.64
N ASN A 508 -7.73 21.81 52.77
CA ASN A 508 -8.58 22.99 52.79
C ASN A 508 -9.53 22.96 51.60
N VAL A 509 -10.79 23.31 51.81
CA VAL A 509 -11.82 23.39 50.76
C VAL A 509 -12.70 24.62 50.98
N ASN A 510 -13.22 25.19 49.89
CA ASN A 510 -14.35 26.12 49.97
C ASN A 510 -15.63 25.35 50.27
N THR A 511 -16.00 24.40 49.41
CA THR A 511 -17.14 23.50 49.64
C THR A 511 -16.73 22.04 49.54
N ILE A 512 -17.46 21.18 50.23
CA ILE A 512 -17.37 19.73 50.09
C ILE A 512 -18.76 19.11 49.92
N GLU A 513 -18.92 18.23 48.92
CA GLU A 513 -20.09 17.39 48.71
C GLU A 513 -19.68 15.93 48.89
N ILE A 514 -20.41 15.18 49.73
CA ILE A 514 -20.24 13.73 49.87
C ILE A 514 -21.50 13.08 49.33
N GLN A 515 -21.38 12.40 48.19
CA GLN A 515 -22.49 11.72 47.54
C GLN A 515 -22.79 10.38 48.21
N ASN A 516 -23.87 9.71 47.78
CA ASN A 516 -24.20 8.36 48.24
C ASN A 516 -23.13 7.36 47.77
N GLY A 517 -22.60 6.55 48.69
CA GLY A 517 -21.64 5.47 48.37
C GLY A 517 -20.30 5.56 49.10
N PRO A 518 -19.54 6.67 49.00
CA PRO A 518 -18.29 6.83 49.73
C PRO A 518 -18.50 7.17 51.22
N SER A 519 -17.47 6.92 52.01
CA SER A 519 -17.32 7.49 53.36
C SER A 519 -16.09 8.38 53.42
N LEU A 520 -16.12 9.47 54.17
CA LEU A 520 -14.93 10.27 54.49
C LEU A 520 -14.30 9.73 55.78
N ASP A 521 -13.02 9.40 55.72
CA ASP A 521 -12.23 8.92 56.86
C ASP A 521 -11.14 9.92 57.24
N LEU A 522 -11.10 10.29 58.53
CA LEU A 522 -10.21 11.28 59.12
C LEU A 522 -9.46 10.68 60.32
N PRO A 523 -8.55 9.72 60.12
CA PRO A 523 -7.84 9.05 61.20
C PRO A 523 -6.92 10.00 61.97
N GLY A 524 -6.86 9.81 63.29
CA GLY A 524 -5.89 10.45 64.18
C GLY A 524 -5.91 11.98 64.11
N THR A 525 -4.85 12.56 63.54
CA THR A 525 -4.63 14.02 63.44
C THR A 525 -4.95 14.59 62.05
N ALA A 526 -5.66 13.85 61.20
CA ALA A 526 -6.15 14.35 59.92
C ALA A 526 -7.09 15.56 60.11
N GLN A 527 -6.97 16.58 59.26
CA GLN A 527 -7.80 17.78 59.33
C GLN A 527 -8.43 18.13 57.97
N LEU A 528 -9.72 18.44 57.99
CA LEU A 528 -10.45 19.03 56.88
C LEU A 528 -10.97 20.41 57.32
N ASN A 529 -10.52 21.46 56.64
CA ASN A 529 -10.98 22.83 56.87
C ASN A 529 -11.91 23.26 55.75
N ILE A 530 -13.13 23.67 56.11
CA ILE A 530 -14.16 24.14 55.18
C ILE A 530 -14.34 25.63 55.40
N THR A 531 -14.19 26.44 54.34
CA THR A 531 -14.20 27.91 54.45
C THR A 531 -15.52 28.56 54.04
N ALA A 532 -16.39 27.87 53.31
CA ALA A 532 -17.75 28.38 53.08
C ALA A 532 -18.58 28.26 54.38
N PRO A 533 -19.35 29.31 54.75
CA PRO A 533 -20.17 29.33 55.96
C PRO A 533 -21.34 28.34 55.94
#